data_AF-A0A7W6F6P7-F1
#
_entry.id   AF-A0A7W6F6P7-F1
#
_cell.length_a   1.000
_cell.length_b   1.000
_cell.length_c   1.000
_cell.angle_alpha   90.00
_cell.angle_beta   90.00
_cell.angle_gamma   90.00
#
_symmetry.space_group_name_H-M   'P 1'
#
loop_
_entity.id
_entity.type
_entity.pdbx_description
1 polymer ?
#
loop_
_entity_poly.entity_id
_entity_poly.type
_entity_poly.pdbx_seq_one_letter_code
_entity_poly.pdbx_strand_id
1 'polypeptide(L)'
;MLRRPLLAIALTAAPLGAMAQPVYETSQRGGVINVAKSDPEMGAAIEKGRATLPEFLALAAAPHQGQTGFAVKVGFTGPQGRNEFFWVMPFTATGDRVSGTLDNNPVYATQLHKGQTVSFGRDEVIDWSYLDSAGLHGHYTTCVILRRASEADRVQFRKRMALNCER
;
A
#
# COMPACT_ATOMS: atom_id res chain seq x y z
N MET A 1 -15.01 -69.42 -13.06
CA MET A 1 -13.86 -68.53 -12.76
C MET A 1 -13.39 -67.91 -14.07
N LEU A 2 -13.65 -66.62 -14.32
CA LEU A 2 -12.68 -65.62 -14.81
C LEU A 2 -13.40 -64.26 -14.92
N ARG A 3 -12.87 -63.25 -14.22
CA ARG A 3 -13.39 -61.88 -14.16
C ARG A 3 -12.93 -61.08 -15.39
N ARG A 4 -13.81 -60.26 -15.96
CA ARG A 4 -13.51 -59.20 -16.94
C ARG A 4 -12.65 -58.09 -16.32
N PRO A 5 -11.77 -57.43 -17.07
CA PRO A 5 -11.38 -56.06 -16.77
C PRO A 5 -12.01 -55.08 -17.77
N LEU A 6 -12.69 -54.08 -17.24
CA LEU A 6 -13.13 -52.86 -17.94
C LEU A 6 -11.89 -52.01 -18.28
N LEU A 7 -11.85 -51.52 -19.52
CA LEU A 7 -10.89 -50.53 -19.98
C LEU A 7 -11.30 -49.15 -19.41
N ALA A 8 -10.51 -48.59 -18.50
CA ALA A 8 -10.72 -47.26 -17.96
C ALA A 8 -10.13 -46.20 -18.91
N ILE A 9 -10.99 -45.32 -19.44
CA ILE A 9 -10.60 -44.14 -20.20
C ILE A 9 -10.03 -43.12 -19.19
N ALA A 10 -8.72 -42.85 -19.28
CA ALA A 10 -8.09 -41.79 -18.51
C ALA A 10 -8.44 -40.43 -19.12
N LEU A 11 -9.33 -39.68 -18.48
CA LEU A 11 -9.49 -38.25 -18.72
C LEU A 11 -8.26 -37.53 -18.14
N THR A 12 -7.35 -37.07 -19.00
CA THR A 12 -6.31 -36.12 -18.61
C THR A 12 -6.94 -34.74 -18.45
N ALA A 13 -7.24 -34.36 -17.22
CA ALA A 13 -7.57 -32.97 -16.89
C ALA A 13 -6.27 -32.14 -16.95
N ALA A 14 -6.16 -31.26 -17.95
CA ALA A 14 -5.12 -30.23 -17.97
C ALA A 14 -5.42 -29.20 -16.88
N PRO A 15 -4.50 -28.90 -15.95
CA PRO A 15 -4.72 -27.84 -14.98
C PRO A 15 -4.74 -26.50 -15.70
N LEU A 16 -5.88 -25.80 -15.60
CA LEU A 16 -6.01 -24.39 -15.94
C LEU A 16 -4.92 -23.59 -15.20
N GLY A 17 -4.35 -22.61 -15.92
CA GLY A 17 -3.19 -21.83 -15.51
C GLY A 17 -3.21 -21.40 -14.05
N ALA A 18 -2.14 -21.73 -13.35
CA ALA A 18 -1.80 -21.10 -12.08
C ALA A 18 -1.62 -19.61 -12.33
N MET A 19 -2.62 -18.81 -11.95
CA MET A 19 -2.41 -17.38 -11.76
C MET A 19 -1.39 -17.25 -10.63
N ALA A 20 -0.13 -17.01 -10.98
CA ALA A 20 0.93 -16.77 -10.02
C ALA A 20 0.51 -15.57 -9.16
N GLN A 21 0.09 -15.83 -7.93
CA GLN A 21 -0.22 -14.76 -6.99
C GLN A 21 1.08 -13.96 -6.79
N PRO A 22 1.04 -12.62 -6.86
CA PRO A 22 2.24 -11.82 -6.64
C PRO A 22 2.80 -12.13 -5.25
N VAL A 23 4.09 -12.48 -5.20
CA VAL A 23 4.77 -12.85 -3.96
C VAL A 23 5.01 -11.58 -3.15
N TYR A 24 4.35 -11.48 -1.99
CA TYR A 24 4.57 -10.42 -1.02
C TYR A 24 5.62 -10.88 -0.01
N GLU A 25 6.87 -10.56 -0.28
CA GLU A 25 7.96 -10.79 0.67
C GLU A 25 8.09 -9.58 1.59
N THR A 26 7.87 -9.80 2.90
CA THR A 26 8.16 -8.80 3.93
C THR A 26 9.66 -8.84 4.21
N SER A 27 10.39 -7.75 3.98
CA SER A 27 11.79 -7.70 4.42
C SER A 27 11.83 -7.60 5.95
N GLN A 28 12.54 -8.53 6.59
CA GLN A 28 12.81 -8.54 8.04
C GLN A 28 13.54 -7.27 8.53
N ARG A 29 14.04 -6.42 7.62
CA ARG A 29 14.56 -5.08 7.91
C ARG A 29 13.53 -4.05 7.48
N GLY A 30 13.07 -3.20 8.40
CA GLY A 30 12.36 -1.96 8.09
C GLY A 30 10.87 -2.03 7.75
N GLY A 31 10.23 -3.21 7.70
CA GLY A 31 8.78 -3.32 7.47
C GLY A 31 8.34 -3.01 6.03
N VAL A 32 9.23 -3.16 5.06
CA VAL A 32 8.90 -3.02 3.63
C VAL A 32 8.20 -4.28 3.15
N ILE A 33 7.09 -4.07 2.44
CA ILE A 33 6.28 -5.12 1.83
C ILE A 33 6.44 -5.02 0.32
N ASN A 34 6.99 -6.05 -0.31
CA ASN A 34 7.15 -6.08 -1.75
C ASN A 34 5.81 -6.38 -2.44
N VAL A 35 5.49 -5.62 -3.48
CA VAL A 35 4.26 -5.76 -4.27
C VAL A 35 4.65 -5.79 -5.74
N ALA A 36 4.04 -6.69 -6.52
CA ALA A 36 4.29 -6.71 -7.95
C ALA A 36 3.86 -5.40 -8.60
N LYS A 37 4.70 -4.85 -9.48
CA LYS A 37 4.44 -3.57 -10.17
C LYS A 37 3.14 -3.61 -10.99
N SER A 38 2.77 -4.78 -11.52
CA SER A 38 1.58 -5.00 -12.34
C SER A 38 0.35 -5.42 -11.53
N ASP A 39 0.37 -5.27 -10.20
CA ASP A 39 -0.77 -5.68 -9.38
C ASP A 39 -1.99 -4.75 -9.63
N PRO A 40 -3.11 -5.28 -10.14
CA PRO A 40 -4.24 -4.46 -10.54
C PRO A 40 -4.96 -3.83 -9.35
N GLU A 41 -5.01 -4.49 -8.19
CA GLU A 41 -5.64 -3.94 -7.00
C GLU A 41 -4.80 -2.81 -6.39
N MET A 42 -3.47 -2.94 -6.41
CA MET A 42 -2.57 -1.86 -6.02
C MET A 42 -2.69 -0.68 -6.96
N GLY A 43 -2.76 -0.92 -8.28
CA GLY A 43 -2.99 0.13 -9.28
C GLY A 43 -4.27 0.91 -8.99
N ALA A 44 -5.39 0.21 -8.79
CA ALA A 44 -6.68 0.84 -8.47
C ALA A 44 -6.65 1.63 -7.15
N ALA A 45 -5.93 1.14 -6.13
CA ALA A 45 -5.77 1.85 -4.87
C ALA A 45 -4.97 3.15 -5.02
N ILE A 46 -3.90 3.13 -5.83
CA ILE A 46 -3.11 4.33 -6.15
C ILE A 46 -3.96 5.35 -6.93
N GLU A 47 -4.75 4.89 -7.89
CA GLU A 47 -5.68 5.75 -8.62
C GLU A 47 -6.72 6.39 -7.71
N LYS A 48 -7.33 5.62 -6.79
CA LYS A 48 -8.26 6.16 -5.78
C LYS A 48 -7.58 7.20 -4.89
N GLY A 49 -6.38 6.92 -4.40
CA GLY A 49 -5.59 7.85 -3.57
C GLY A 49 -5.29 9.17 -4.28
N ARG A 50 -4.94 9.11 -5.58
CA ARG A 50 -4.73 10.30 -6.41
C ARG A 50 -6.01 11.07 -6.69
N ALA A 51 -7.10 10.38 -6.98
CA ALA A 51 -8.38 11.00 -7.30
C ALA A 51 -8.94 11.80 -6.10
N THR A 52 -8.75 11.31 -4.87
CA THR A 52 -9.24 11.96 -3.65
C THR A 52 -8.23 12.90 -2.98
N LEU A 53 -7.01 12.98 -3.51
CA LEU A 53 -5.95 13.84 -2.98
C LEU A 53 -6.34 15.33 -2.87
N PRO A 54 -7.04 15.95 -3.84
CA PRO A 54 -7.41 17.36 -3.72
C PRO A 54 -8.30 17.66 -2.50
N GLU A 55 -9.26 16.78 -2.21
CA GLU A 55 -10.15 16.90 -1.05
C GLU A 55 -9.37 16.72 0.25
N PHE A 56 -8.47 15.73 0.30
CA PHE A 56 -7.58 15.52 1.43
C PHE A 56 -6.69 16.74 1.72
N LEU A 57 -6.07 17.33 0.69
CA LEU A 57 -5.20 18.49 0.88
C LEU A 57 -5.97 19.74 1.36
N ALA A 58 -7.23 19.90 0.94
CA ALA A 58 -8.11 20.94 1.47
C ALA A 58 -8.39 20.75 2.98
N LEU A 59 -8.65 19.51 3.41
CA LEU A 59 -8.81 19.18 4.82
C LEU A 59 -7.51 19.40 5.61
N ALA A 60 -6.35 19.00 5.06
CA ALA A 60 -5.06 19.18 5.72
C ALA A 60 -4.68 20.66 5.90
N ALA A 61 -5.12 21.54 4.98
CA ALA A 61 -4.88 22.97 5.07
C ALA A 61 -5.74 23.67 6.13
N ALA A 62 -6.92 23.11 6.44
CA ALA A 62 -7.84 23.64 7.45
C ALA A 62 -8.53 22.52 8.23
N PRO A 63 -7.82 21.80 9.13
CA PRO A 63 -8.38 20.65 9.83
C PRO A 63 -9.55 21.03 10.73
N HIS A 64 -10.62 20.24 10.70
CA HIS A 64 -11.70 20.35 11.69
C HIS A 64 -11.24 19.84 13.07
N GLN A 65 -11.99 20.20 14.12
CA GLN A 65 -11.68 19.75 15.47
C GLN A 65 -11.63 18.21 15.55
N GLY A 66 -10.53 17.68 16.08
CA GLY A 66 -10.30 16.23 16.23
C GLY A 66 -9.66 15.56 15.00
N GLN A 67 -9.51 16.26 13.87
CA GLN A 67 -8.75 15.75 12.74
C GLN A 67 -7.24 15.94 12.96
N THR A 68 -6.48 14.86 12.86
CA THR A 68 -5.04 14.85 13.17
C THR A 68 -4.28 13.87 12.28
N GLY A 69 -2.95 13.83 12.40
CA GLY A 69 -2.13 12.78 11.80
C GLY A 69 -2.08 12.79 10.27
N PHE A 70 -2.19 13.98 9.65
CA PHE A 70 -2.15 14.13 8.20
C PHE A 70 -0.81 13.67 7.63
N ALA A 71 -0.85 12.76 6.65
CA ALA A 71 0.32 12.25 5.94
C ALA A 71 0.01 12.02 4.46
N VAL A 72 1.05 12.13 3.62
CA VAL A 72 1.00 11.69 2.23
C VAL A 72 1.99 10.54 2.01
N LYS A 73 1.78 9.74 0.98
CA LYS A 73 2.68 8.66 0.59
C LYS A 73 3.24 8.89 -0.81
N VAL A 74 4.54 8.71 -0.97
CA VAL A 74 5.26 8.90 -2.24
C VAL A 74 6.28 7.78 -2.44
N GLY A 75 6.61 7.47 -3.70
CA GLY A 75 7.62 6.50 -4.07
C GLY A 75 8.96 7.14 -4.45
N PHE A 76 10.07 6.56 -4.02
CA PHE A 76 11.40 6.90 -4.48
C PHE A 76 12.09 5.68 -5.08
N THR A 77 12.83 5.87 -6.16
CA THR A 77 13.65 4.82 -6.77
C THR A 77 15.02 4.77 -6.11
N GLY A 78 15.32 3.66 -5.45
CA GLY A 78 16.65 3.37 -4.91
C GLY A 78 17.64 2.88 -5.98
N PRO A 79 18.89 2.62 -5.59
CA PRO A 79 19.87 1.98 -6.46
C PRO A 79 19.32 0.67 -7.07
N GLN A 80 19.74 0.34 -8.28
CA GLN A 80 19.27 -0.84 -9.04
C GLN A 80 17.78 -0.79 -9.46
N GLY A 81 17.15 0.39 -9.39
CA GLY A 81 15.78 0.59 -9.92
C GLY A 81 14.67 0.06 -9.01
N ARG A 82 14.96 -0.22 -7.74
CA ARG A 82 13.97 -0.71 -6.78
C ARG A 82 13.21 0.46 -6.17
N ASN A 83 11.89 0.48 -6.35
CA ASN A 83 11.03 1.49 -5.73
C ASN A 83 10.75 1.14 -4.27
N GLU A 84 10.78 2.15 -3.41
CA GLU A 84 10.34 2.09 -2.02
C GLU A 84 9.38 3.25 -1.76
N PHE A 85 8.32 2.99 -0.98
CA PHE A 85 7.25 3.96 -0.74
C PHE A 85 7.23 4.38 0.73
N PHE A 86 7.12 5.68 0.96
CA PHE A 86 7.28 6.28 2.27
C PHE A 86 6.07 7.13 2.63
N TRP A 87 5.64 7.02 3.88
CA TRP A 87 4.79 8.05 4.49
C TRP A 87 5.64 9.27 4.82
N VAL A 88 5.08 10.44 4.52
CA VAL A 88 5.70 11.75 4.68
C VAL A 88 4.83 12.60 5.60
N MET A 89 5.36 12.91 6.77
CA MET A 89 4.70 13.68 7.81
C MET A 89 5.71 14.26 8.83
N PRO A 90 5.54 15.50 9.30
CA PRO A 90 4.59 16.49 8.80
C PRO A 90 4.96 16.94 7.37
N PHE A 91 4.01 17.56 6.67
CA PHE A 91 4.21 18.08 5.32
C PHE A 91 3.54 19.45 5.11
N THR A 92 3.98 20.16 4.08
CA THR A 92 3.33 21.33 3.50
C THR A 92 3.04 21.09 2.03
N ALA A 93 1.89 21.57 1.55
CA ALA A 93 1.53 21.53 0.15
C ALA A 93 1.35 22.97 -0.37
N THR A 94 2.01 23.32 -1.47
CA THR A 94 1.97 24.66 -2.05
C THR A 94 2.03 24.55 -3.57
N GLY A 95 1.01 25.06 -4.25
CA GLY A 95 0.88 24.88 -5.70
C GLY A 95 0.89 23.40 -6.08
N ASP A 96 1.69 23.05 -7.08
CA ASP A 96 1.87 21.68 -7.57
C ASP A 96 2.86 20.84 -6.75
N ARG A 97 3.39 21.36 -5.63
CA ARG A 97 4.42 20.66 -4.86
C ARG A 97 3.99 20.31 -3.44
N VAL A 98 4.61 19.25 -2.93
CA VAL A 98 4.54 18.83 -1.54
C VAL A 98 5.97 18.70 -0.99
N SER A 99 6.16 19.13 0.25
CA SER A 99 7.43 18.99 0.97
C SER A 99 7.16 18.48 2.38
N GLY A 100 7.97 17.55 2.87
CA GLY A 100 7.76 17.02 4.22
C GLY A 100 8.82 16.01 4.63
N THR A 101 8.63 15.42 5.81
CA THR A 101 9.64 14.58 6.46
C THR A 101 9.34 13.09 6.30
N LEU A 102 10.35 12.29 5.92
CA LEU A 102 10.22 10.82 5.86
C LEU A 102 10.09 10.20 7.25
N ASP A 103 9.06 9.37 7.47
CA ASP A 103 8.80 8.76 8.78
C ASP A 103 9.50 7.39 9.00
N ASN A 104 10.01 6.77 7.94
CA ASN A 104 10.59 5.41 8.00
C ASN A 104 12.07 5.38 7.59
N ASN A 105 12.81 4.38 8.08
CA ASN A 105 14.18 4.11 7.65
C ASN A 105 14.15 3.39 6.29
N PRO A 106 14.81 3.94 5.24
CA PRO A 106 14.87 3.30 3.93
C PRO A 106 15.59 1.95 3.97
N VAL A 107 15.11 1.00 3.17
CA VAL A 107 15.74 -0.30 2.95
C VAL A 107 16.40 -0.36 1.57
N TYR A 108 15.73 0.15 0.54
CA TYR A 108 16.19 0.14 -0.84
C TYR A 108 16.60 1.53 -1.32
N ALA A 109 15.89 2.59 -0.92
CA ALA A 109 16.28 3.96 -1.25
C ALA A 109 17.37 4.47 -0.29
N THR A 110 18.53 3.81 -0.30
CA THR A 110 19.65 4.06 0.64
C THR A 110 20.32 5.43 0.51
N GLN A 111 20.00 6.18 -0.55
CA GLN A 111 20.36 7.59 -0.68
C GLN A 111 19.52 8.52 0.22
N LEU A 112 18.44 8.00 0.80
CA LEU A 112 17.56 8.70 1.72
C LEU A 112 17.82 8.27 3.17
N HIS A 113 17.31 9.03 4.13
CA HIS A 113 17.32 8.65 5.54
C HIS A 113 16.04 9.08 6.26
N LYS A 114 15.69 8.40 7.36
CA LYS A 114 14.57 8.81 8.22
C LYS A 114 14.81 10.23 8.74
N GLY A 115 13.77 11.04 8.79
CA GLY A 115 13.85 12.43 9.24
C GLY A 115 14.32 13.40 8.14
N GLN A 116 14.71 12.91 6.96
CA GLN A 116 15.03 13.75 5.82
C GLN A 116 13.80 14.50 5.32
N THR A 117 13.95 15.80 5.06
CA THR A 117 12.96 16.56 4.29
C THR A 117 13.13 16.26 2.80
N VAL A 118 12.04 15.84 2.18
CA VAL A 118 11.93 15.56 0.75
C VAL A 118 10.92 16.49 0.11
N SER A 119 11.01 16.65 -1.21
CA SER A 119 10.17 17.54 -1.99
C SER A 119 9.86 16.91 -3.34
N PHE A 120 8.58 16.90 -3.71
CA PHE A 120 8.07 16.16 -4.87
C PHE A 120 6.82 16.84 -5.45
N GLY A 121 6.44 16.45 -6.65
CA GLY A 121 5.22 16.86 -7.32
C GLY A 121 3.97 16.27 -6.66
N ARG A 122 2.87 17.00 -6.68
CA ARG A 122 1.58 16.53 -6.14
C ARG A 122 1.09 15.28 -6.87
N ASP A 123 1.39 15.15 -8.15
CA ASP A 123 1.11 13.99 -9.01
C ASP A 123 1.92 12.73 -8.65
N GLU A 124 3.02 12.90 -7.91
CA GLU A 124 3.82 11.79 -7.39
C GLU A 124 3.21 11.16 -6.12
N VAL A 125 2.24 11.81 -5.48
CA VAL A 125 1.51 11.24 -4.34
C VAL A 125 0.68 10.06 -4.81
N ILE A 126 0.74 8.96 -4.05
CA ILE A 126 0.05 7.70 -4.38
C ILE A 126 -0.99 7.29 -3.34
N ASP A 127 -0.95 7.86 -2.14
CA ASP A 127 -1.87 7.58 -1.03
C ASP A 127 -1.76 8.71 0.00
N TRP A 128 -2.70 8.75 0.94
CA TRP A 128 -2.73 9.74 2.01
C TRP A 128 -3.42 9.16 3.25
N SER A 129 -3.31 9.86 4.38
CA SER A 129 -4.05 9.50 5.59
C SER A 129 -4.30 10.68 6.52
N TYR A 130 -5.38 10.58 7.29
CA TYR A 130 -5.63 11.38 8.49
C TYR A 130 -6.51 10.58 9.46
N LEU A 131 -6.54 10.99 10.72
CA LEU A 131 -7.33 10.39 11.78
C LEU A 131 -8.44 11.35 12.23
N ASP A 132 -9.64 10.82 12.44
CA ASP A 132 -10.71 11.49 13.17
C ASP A 132 -11.45 10.53 14.11
N SER A 133 -12.60 10.96 14.67
CA SER A 133 -13.42 10.15 15.57
C SER A 133 -14.00 8.88 14.94
N ALA A 134 -14.11 8.81 13.62
CA ALA A 134 -14.58 7.65 12.87
C ALA A 134 -13.45 6.68 12.48
N GLY A 135 -12.20 6.99 12.84
CA GLY A 135 -11.02 6.17 12.61
C GLY A 135 -10.05 6.75 11.57
N LEU A 136 -9.21 5.87 11.04
CA LEU A 136 -8.18 6.23 10.07
C LEU A 136 -8.77 6.26 8.65
N HIS A 137 -8.56 7.36 7.94
CA HIS A 137 -9.00 7.59 6.57
C HIS A 137 -7.84 7.47 5.58
N GLY A 138 -8.16 7.26 4.30
CA GLY A 138 -7.18 7.00 3.26
C GLY A 138 -6.62 5.59 3.35
N HIS A 139 -5.29 5.45 3.37
CA HIS A 139 -4.61 4.14 3.50
C HIS A 139 -5.04 3.12 2.41
N TYR A 140 -5.40 3.57 1.22
CA TYR A 140 -5.93 2.69 0.17
C TYR A 140 -4.93 1.59 -0.21
N THR A 141 -3.65 1.94 -0.33
CA THR A 141 -2.58 0.99 -0.64
C THR A 141 -2.32 0.02 0.52
N THR A 142 -2.47 0.48 1.76
CA THR A 142 -2.41 -0.39 2.95
C THR A 142 -3.57 -1.38 2.95
N CYS A 143 -4.77 -0.98 2.54
CA CYS A 143 -5.93 -1.88 2.47
C CYS A 143 -5.75 -3.03 1.47
N VAL A 144 -5.05 -2.80 0.35
CA VAL A 144 -4.67 -3.89 -0.58
C VAL A 144 -3.77 -4.91 0.11
N ILE A 145 -2.73 -4.42 0.81
CA ILE A 145 -1.80 -5.27 1.57
C ILE A 145 -2.55 -6.08 2.63
N LEU A 146 -3.44 -5.43 3.39
CA LEU A 146 -4.17 -6.10 4.47
C LEU A 146 -5.13 -7.16 3.97
N ARG A 147 -5.82 -6.96 2.85
CA ARG A 147 -6.75 -7.99 2.33
C ARG A 147 -6.05 -9.32 2.03
N ARG A 148 -4.73 -9.28 1.82
CA ARG A 148 -3.89 -10.43 1.46
C ARG A 148 -3.00 -10.90 2.60
N ALA A 149 -2.98 -10.18 3.72
CA ALA A 149 -2.27 -10.60 4.93
C ALA A 149 -3.00 -11.78 5.61
N SER A 150 -2.27 -12.52 6.45
CA SER A 150 -2.87 -13.60 7.25
C SER A 150 -4.01 -13.05 8.13
N GLU A 151 -4.97 -13.89 8.50
CA GLU A 151 -6.06 -13.46 9.37
C GLU A 151 -5.55 -12.86 10.69
N ALA A 152 -4.51 -13.46 11.28
CA ALA A 152 -3.86 -12.95 12.48
C ALA A 152 -3.27 -11.55 12.27
N ASP A 153 -2.54 -11.33 11.17
CA ASP A 153 -1.97 -10.01 10.85
C ASP A 153 -3.06 -8.97 10.57
N ARG A 154 -4.14 -9.36 9.89
CA ARG A 154 -5.31 -8.50 9.61
C ARG A 154 -5.99 -8.05 10.89
N VAL A 155 -6.25 -8.97 11.80
CA VAL A 155 -6.88 -8.68 13.10
C VAL A 155 -5.98 -7.77 13.92
N GLN A 156 -4.68 -8.08 14.02
CA GLN A 156 -3.74 -7.26 14.77
C GLN A 156 -3.60 -5.85 14.17
N PHE A 157 -3.59 -5.73 12.85
CA PHE A 157 -3.50 -4.43 12.19
C PHE A 157 -4.76 -3.60 12.39
N ARG A 158 -5.94 -4.17 12.14
CA ARG A 158 -7.23 -3.48 12.33
C ARG A 158 -7.42 -2.99 13.75
N LYS A 159 -7.08 -3.81 14.75
CA LYS A 159 -7.16 -3.45 16.17
C LYS A 159 -6.24 -2.28 16.54
N ARG A 160 -5.06 -2.19 15.91
CA ARG A 160 -4.08 -1.12 16.19
C ARG A 160 -4.42 0.20 15.50
N MET A 161 -4.97 0.13 14.28
CA MET A 161 -5.03 1.29 13.38
C MET A 161 -6.43 1.92 13.28
N ALA A 162 -7.48 1.28 13.83
CA ALA A 162 -8.87 1.69 13.62
C ALA A 162 -9.20 1.98 12.14
N LEU A 163 -8.59 1.22 11.23
CA LEU A 163 -8.69 1.37 9.78
C LEU A 163 -9.86 0.54 9.24
N ASN A 164 -10.77 1.20 8.52
CA ASN A 164 -11.84 0.54 7.78
C ASN A 164 -11.55 0.54 6.28
N CYS A 165 -11.25 -0.63 5.72
CA CYS A 165 -10.92 -0.81 4.30
C CYS A 165 -12.13 -0.95 3.38
N GLU A 166 -13.35 -0.92 3.91
CA GLU A 166 -14.59 -1.06 3.15
C GLU A 166 -15.26 0.30 2.86
N ARG A 167 -14.56 1.43 3.09
CA ARG A 167 -15.03 2.79 2.81
C ARG A 167 -14.50 3.35 1.47
#